data_AF-A0A961Y138-F1
#
_entry.id   AF-A0A961Y138-F1
#
_cell.length_a   1.000
_cell.length_b   1.000
_cell.length_c   1.000
_cell.angle_alpha   90.00
_cell.angle_beta   90.00
_cell.angle_gamma   90.00
#
_symmetry.space_group_name_H-M   'P 1'
#
loop_
_entity.id
_entity.type
_entity.pdbx_description
1 polymer ?
#
loop_
_entity_poly.entity_id
_entity_poly.type
_entity_poly.pdbx_seq_one_letter_code
_entity_poly.pdbx_strand_id
1 'polypeptide(L)' 'MDQQVNQLVRLAPAKINLALHVTGQRDDGYHLLESFVAFAEIGDRLCVER' A
#
# COMPACT_ATOMS: atom_id res chain seq x y z
N MET A 1 2.91 -24.48 28.03
CA MET A 1 2.99 -23.01 28.13
C MET A 1 2.69 -22.48 26.74
N ASP A 2 1.41 -22.49 26.36
CA ASP A 2 0.97 -22.05 25.04
C ASP A 2 0.16 -20.78 25.25
N GLN A 3 0.81 -19.63 25.02
CA GLN A 3 0.08 -18.38 24.89
C GLN A 3 -0.56 -18.36 23.51
N GLN A 4 -1.89 -18.52 23.47
CA GLN A 4 -2.71 -18.27 22.31
C GLN A 4 -2.34 -16.90 21.71
N VAL A 5 -1.87 -16.90 20.47
CA VAL A 5 -1.65 -15.67 19.70
C VAL A 5 -3.03 -15.09 19.38
N ASN A 6 -3.54 -14.21 20.26
CA ASN A 6 -4.81 -13.50 20.05
C ASN A 6 -4.66 -12.27 19.13
N GLN A 7 -3.69 -12.31 18.21
CA GLN A 7 -3.34 -11.21 17.34
C GLN A 7 -3.04 -11.69 15.92
N LEU A 8 -3.63 -11.03 14.94
CA LEU A 8 -3.32 -11.21 13.52
C LEU A 8 -2.35 -10.11 13.08
N VAL A 9 -1.11 -10.48 12.74
CA VAL A 9 -0.11 -9.53 12.21
C VAL A 9 0.07 -9.75 10.71
N ARG A 10 0.05 -8.67 9.91
CA ARG A 10 0.30 -8.68 8.47
C ARG A 10 1.21 -7.52 8.04
N LEU A 11 2.02 -7.76 7.01
CA LEU A 11 2.80 -6.70 6.35
C LEU A 11 1.91 -6.01 5.31
N ALA A 12 1.93 -4.68 5.29
CA ALA A 12 1.37 -3.84 4.24
C ALA A 12 2.55 -3.24 3.46
N PRO A 13 2.96 -3.84 2.32
CA PRO A 13 4.15 -3.41 1.59
C PRO A 13 4.00 -1.98 1.07
N ALA A 14 5.05 -1.18 1.22
CA ALA A 14 5.14 0.13 0.58
C ALA A 14 5.24 -0.04 -0.95
N LYS A 15 4.81 0.98 -1.69
CA LYS A 15 4.95 1.03 -3.15
C LYS A 15 5.80 2.21 -3.58
N ILE A 16 6.50 2.05 -4.68
CA ILE A 16 7.22 3.11 -5.38
C ILE A 16 6.62 3.24 -6.78
N ASN A 17 6.35 4.48 -7.20
CA ASN A 17 6.09 4.77 -8.61
C ASN A 17 7.46 4.99 -9.27
N LEU A 18 7.91 4.02 -10.05
CA LEU A 18 9.15 4.11 -10.81
C LEU A 18 9.01 5.09 -12.00
N ALA A 19 7.78 5.23 -12.50
CA ALA A 19 7.38 6.31 -13.39
C ALA A 19 5.96 6.76 -13.04
N LEU A 20 5.71 8.07 -13.18
CA LEU A 20 4.39 8.66 -13.04
C LEU A 20 4.21 9.75 -14.09
N HIS A 21 3.22 9.57 -14.95
CA HIS A 21 2.86 10.53 -15.99
C HIS A 21 1.43 11.01 -15.78
N VAL A 22 1.27 12.32 -15.68
CA VAL A 22 -0.03 12.98 -15.61
C VAL A 22 -0.48 13.25 -17.04
N THR A 23 -1.59 12.66 -17.46
CA THR A 23 -2.05 12.72 -18.86
C THR A 23 -3.25 13.63 -19.07
N GLY A 24 -3.85 14.14 -18.00
CA GLY A 24 -4.98 15.07 -18.08
C GLY A 24 -5.64 15.33 -16.72
N GLN A 25 -6.69 16.15 -16.72
CA GLN A 25 -7.52 16.44 -15.56
C GLN A 25 -8.96 15.96 -15.83
N ARG A 26 -9.56 15.36 -14.82
CA ARG A 26 -10.94 14.87 -14.82
C ARG A 26 -11.87 15.95 -14.28
N ASP A 27 -13.15 15.84 -14.62
CA ASP A 27 -14.19 16.79 -14.18
C ASP A 27 -14.46 16.76 -12.66
N ASP A 28 -14.00 15.71 -11.96
CA ASP A 28 -14.06 15.59 -10.49
C ASP A 28 -12.84 16.21 -9.77
N GLY A 29 -11.96 16.89 -10.51
CA GLY A 29 -10.78 17.59 -9.97
C GLY A 29 -9.54 16.71 -9.80
N TYR A 30 -9.62 15.40 -10.05
CA TYR A 30 -8.46 14.51 -10.06
C TYR A 30 -7.74 14.49 -11.42
N HIS A 31 -6.58 13.85 -11.46
CA HIS A 31 -5.81 13.69 -12.70
C HIS A 31 -5.95 12.29 -13.28
N LEU A 32 -5.86 12.19 -14.61
CA LEU A 32 -5.58 10.94 -15.30
C LEU A 32 -4.09 10.64 -15.13
N LEU A 33 -3.78 9.40 -14.73
CA LEU A 33 -2.42 8.97 -14.42
C LEU A 33 -2.07 7.69 -15.19
N GLU A 34 -0.90 7.67 -15.79
CA GLU A 34 -0.19 6.45 -16.19
C GLU A 34 0.97 6.24 -15.22
N SER A 35 1.17 5.02 -14.72
CA SER A 35 2.24 4.75 -13.76
C SER A 35 2.82 3.36 -13.91
N PHE A 36 4.15 3.28 -13.75
CA PHE A 36 4.86 2.02 -13.57
C PHE A 36 5.20 1.87 -12.09
N VAL A 37 4.67 0.85 -11.43
CA VAL A 37 4.74 0.68 -9.98
C VAL A 37 5.40 -0.63 -9.59
N ALA A 38 6.10 -0.60 -8.46
CA ALA A 38 6.65 -1.78 -7.82
C ALA A 38 6.42 -1.72 -6.31
N PHE A 39 6.18 -2.87 -5.69
CA PHE A 39 6.18 -2.99 -4.24
C PHE A 39 7.62 -3.12 -3.72
N ALA A 40 7.90 -2.44 -2.62
CA ALA A 40 9.14 -2.61 -1.89
C ALA A 40 9.01 -3.77 -0.90
N GLU A 41 10.15 -4.32 -0.47
CA GLU A 41 10.19 -5.36 0.57
C GLU A 41 9.92 -4.79 1.98
N ILE A 42 9.87 -3.47 2.11
CA ILE A 42 9.55 -2.75 3.34
C ILE A 42 8.08 -2.31 3.36
N GLY A 43 7.53 -2.13 4.55
CA GLY A 43 6.16 -1.68 4.73
C GLY A 43 5.74 -1.68 6.19
N ASP A 44 4.50 -1.26 6.44
CA ASP A 44 3.96 -1.21 7.79
C ASP A 44 3.53 -2.59 8.27
N ARG A 45 3.67 -2.87 9.57
CA ARG A 45 3.11 -4.08 10.19
C ARG A 45 1.81 -3.72 10.88
N LEU A 46 0.71 -4.23 10.35
CA LEU A 46 -0.61 -4.04 10.93
C LEU A 46 -0.90 -5.21 11.87
N CYS A 47 -1.30 -4.89 13.10
CA CYS A 47 -1.74 -5.85 14.10
C CYS A 47 -3.22 -5.64 14.38
N VAL A 48 -3.99 -6.73 14.41
CA VAL A 48 -5.39 -6.72 14.84
C VAL A 48 -5.54 -7.71 15.99
N GLU A 49 -5.99 -7.21 17.14
CA GLU A 49 -6.37 -8.03 18.29
C GLU A 49 -7.83 -8.47 18.12
N ARG A 50 -8.17 -9.67 18.60
CA ARG A 50 -9.56 -10.15 18.64
C ARG A 50 -10.22 -9.89 19.98
#